data_AF-A0A843JMY8-F1
#
_entry.id   AF-A0A843JMY8-F1
#
_cell.length_a   1.000
_cell.length_b   1.000
_cell.length_c   1.000
_cell.angle_alpha   90.00
_cell.angle_beta   90.00
_cell.angle_gamma   90.00
#
_symmetry.space_group_name_H-M   'P 1'
#
loop_
_entity.id
_entity.type
_entity.pdbx_description
1 polymer ?
#
loop_
_entity_poly.entity_id
_entity_poly.type
_entity_poly.pdbx_seq_one_letter_code
_entity_poly.pdbx_strand_id
1 'polypeptide(L)'
;DITASHERRGTMVDVIERLTENVFIPICVGGGIRKVEDYTRMLKAGADKCSTNTAAIHNPQLLTDASKVVGSQAVVIGIDAKRRYVEEDKEAAKGKTIVDTDQGEVWFDCSIYGGREFTGMDAIAWAQECQDRGAGEVLLTSMDGDGTKDGYDLVLTKAINDNVDIPVIASGGVGNPQHILEAFEIADASAALAASIFHFDEYPVPVVKKFLKEKGVPIRETF
;
A
#
# COMPACT_ATOMS: atom_id res chain seq x y z
N ASP A 1 3.72 -11.84 0.24
CA ASP A 1 4.55 -12.92 -0.33
C ASP A 1 4.98 -12.56 -1.74
N ILE A 2 6.27 -12.27 -1.91
CA ILE A 2 6.90 -11.93 -3.20
C ILE A 2 7.20 -13.16 -4.08
N THR A 3 6.87 -14.38 -3.63
CA THR A 3 7.28 -15.67 -4.28
C THR A 3 6.14 -16.70 -4.43
N ALA A 4 4.88 -16.28 -4.53
CA ALA A 4 3.73 -17.19 -4.40
C ALA A 4 3.52 -18.19 -5.58
N SER A 5 4.09 -19.39 -5.45
CA SER A 5 3.71 -20.61 -6.18
C SER A 5 2.48 -21.29 -5.54
N HIS A 6 1.90 -22.30 -6.21
CA HIS A 6 0.71 -23.02 -5.71
C HIS A 6 0.97 -23.81 -4.42
N GLU A 7 2.15 -24.42 -4.27
CA GLU A 7 2.52 -25.17 -3.06
C GLU A 7 2.68 -24.25 -1.84
N ARG A 8 3.20 -23.02 -2.02
CA ARG A 8 3.39 -22.08 -0.91
C ARG A 8 2.10 -21.43 -0.38
N ARG A 9 0.98 -21.52 -1.12
CA ARG A 9 -0.33 -21.05 -0.61
C ARG A 9 -0.89 -21.96 0.50
N GLY A 10 -0.51 -23.24 0.52
CA GLY A 10 -0.73 -24.09 1.70
C GLY A 10 0.03 -23.54 2.90
N THR A 11 1.33 -23.29 2.74
CA THR A 11 2.16 -22.76 3.83
C THR A 11 1.75 -21.39 4.36
N MET A 12 1.20 -20.49 3.52
CA MET A 12 0.75 -19.17 4.04
C MET A 12 -0.49 -19.30 4.93
N VAL A 13 -1.41 -20.22 4.61
CA VAL A 13 -2.56 -20.53 5.51
C VAL A 13 -2.06 -21.02 6.86
N ASP A 14 -1.15 -21.99 6.86
CA ASP A 14 -0.60 -22.54 8.10
C ASP A 14 0.13 -21.48 8.93
N VAL A 15 0.82 -20.54 8.27
CA VAL A 15 1.48 -19.39 8.93
C VAL A 15 0.46 -18.46 9.57
N ILE A 16 -0.62 -18.12 8.87
CA ILE A 16 -1.67 -17.24 9.42
C ILE A 16 -2.35 -17.92 10.62
N GLU A 17 -2.74 -19.19 10.49
CA GLU A 17 -3.39 -19.93 11.58
C GLU A 17 -2.54 -19.91 12.85
N ARG A 18 -1.22 -20.18 12.73
CA ARG A 18 -0.28 -20.13 13.86
C ARG A 18 -0.09 -18.71 14.42
N LEU A 19 -0.05 -17.68 13.56
CA LEU A 19 0.08 -16.29 14.02
C LEU A 19 -1.13 -15.88 14.86
N THR A 20 -2.33 -16.28 14.45
CA THR A 20 -3.58 -15.89 15.11
C THR A 20 -3.75 -16.49 16.50
N GLU A 21 -2.98 -17.53 16.86
CA GLU A 21 -2.95 -18.08 18.22
C GLU A 21 -2.40 -17.09 19.26
N ASN A 22 -1.51 -16.17 18.84
CA ASN A 22 -0.78 -15.29 19.76
C ASN A 22 -0.79 -13.80 19.37
N VAL A 23 -1.24 -13.45 18.16
CA VAL A 23 -1.24 -12.08 17.63
C VAL A 23 -2.66 -11.55 17.55
N PHE A 24 -3.00 -10.62 18.45
CA PHE A 24 -4.34 -10.03 18.58
C PHE A 24 -4.42 -8.61 17.99
N ILE A 25 -3.82 -8.41 16.82
CA ILE A 25 -3.93 -7.19 16.03
C ILE A 25 -4.31 -7.57 14.59
N PRO A 26 -4.91 -6.65 13.81
CA PRO A 26 -5.32 -6.97 12.44
C PRO A 26 -4.17 -7.49 11.58
N ILE A 27 -4.41 -8.58 10.85
CA ILE A 27 -3.46 -9.23 9.95
C ILE A 27 -3.89 -8.98 8.50
N CYS A 28 -3.03 -8.31 7.73
CA CYS A 28 -3.20 -8.17 6.29
C CYS A 28 -2.25 -9.11 5.54
N VAL A 29 -2.79 -9.86 4.58
CA VAL A 29 -2.03 -10.82 3.76
C VAL A 29 -1.94 -10.32 2.33
N GLY A 30 -0.72 -10.04 1.87
CA GLY A 30 -0.45 -9.67 0.48
C GLY A 30 0.25 -10.78 -0.30
N GLY A 31 0.04 -10.81 -1.61
CA GLY A 31 0.74 -11.69 -2.56
C GLY A 31 0.03 -13.02 -2.80
N GLY A 32 -0.19 -13.34 -4.08
CA GLY A 32 -0.85 -14.59 -4.49
C GLY A 32 -2.38 -14.57 -4.43
N ILE A 33 -3.00 -13.41 -4.12
CA ILE A 33 -4.45 -13.20 -4.13
C ILE A 33 -4.90 -12.86 -5.57
N ARG A 34 -5.45 -13.84 -6.29
CA ARG A 34 -5.74 -13.72 -7.74
C ARG A 34 -7.22 -13.92 -8.11
N LYS A 35 -8.03 -14.43 -7.17
CA LYS A 35 -9.46 -14.69 -7.35
C LYS A 35 -10.20 -14.56 -6.02
N VAL A 36 -11.53 -14.44 -6.07
CA VAL A 36 -12.38 -14.21 -4.88
C VAL A 36 -12.22 -15.31 -3.82
N GLU A 37 -11.99 -16.55 -4.24
CA GLU A 37 -11.78 -17.67 -3.31
C GLU A 37 -10.47 -17.53 -2.52
N ASP A 38 -9.45 -16.85 -3.06
CA ASP A 38 -8.20 -16.60 -2.34
C ASP A 38 -8.46 -15.67 -1.14
N TYR A 39 -9.28 -14.62 -1.31
CA TYR A 39 -9.70 -13.74 -0.21
C TYR A 39 -10.41 -14.54 0.87
N THR A 40 -11.45 -15.28 0.49
CA THR A 40 -12.25 -16.09 1.43
C THR A 40 -11.38 -17.09 2.18
N ARG A 41 -10.42 -17.71 1.50
CA ARG A 41 -9.50 -18.68 2.09
C ARG A 41 -8.60 -18.04 3.14
N MET A 42 -7.97 -16.91 2.86
CA MET A 42 -7.09 -16.23 3.82
C MET A 42 -7.86 -15.72 5.03
N LEU A 43 -9.07 -15.16 4.83
CA LEU A 43 -9.90 -14.70 5.94
C LEU A 43 -10.34 -15.85 6.84
N LYS A 44 -10.69 -17.01 6.27
CA LYS A 44 -10.99 -18.22 7.05
C LYS A 44 -9.79 -18.76 7.84
N ALA A 45 -8.57 -18.51 7.36
CA ALA A 45 -7.34 -18.85 8.08
C ALA A 45 -7.05 -17.89 9.25
N GLY A 46 -7.77 -16.77 9.34
CA GLY A 46 -7.64 -15.77 10.40
C GLY A 46 -6.99 -14.46 9.97
N ALA A 47 -6.78 -14.22 8.67
CA ALA A 47 -6.46 -12.87 8.19
C ALA A 47 -7.69 -11.95 8.34
N ASP A 48 -7.46 -10.66 8.54
CA ASP A 48 -8.53 -9.64 8.56
C ASP A 48 -8.69 -8.96 7.20
N LYS A 49 -7.59 -8.87 6.45
CA LYS A 49 -7.52 -8.17 5.16
C LYS A 49 -6.64 -8.92 4.17
N CYS A 50 -6.92 -8.73 2.88
CA CYS A 50 -6.09 -9.25 1.80
C CYS A 50 -5.69 -8.12 0.86
N SER A 51 -4.40 -8.08 0.50
CA SER A 51 -3.85 -7.13 -0.47
C SER A 51 -3.62 -7.81 -1.83
N THR A 52 -4.05 -7.14 -2.90
CA THR A 52 -3.74 -7.50 -4.28
C THR A 52 -3.20 -6.29 -5.04
N ASN A 53 -2.30 -6.49 -6.00
CA ASN A 53 -1.83 -5.45 -6.93
C ASN A 53 -2.01 -5.98 -8.37
N THR A 54 -1.06 -6.79 -8.83
CA THR A 54 -0.98 -7.24 -10.23
C THR A 54 -2.25 -7.94 -10.73
N ALA A 55 -2.93 -8.72 -9.89
CA ALA A 55 -4.16 -9.39 -10.30
C ALA A 55 -5.32 -8.41 -10.51
N ALA A 56 -5.39 -7.32 -9.73
CA ALA A 56 -6.40 -6.28 -9.91
C ALA A 56 -6.11 -5.42 -11.13
N ILE A 57 -4.84 -5.12 -11.44
CA ILE A 57 -4.48 -4.42 -12.69
C ILE A 57 -4.90 -5.23 -13.92
N HIS A 58 -4.62 -6.54 -13.94
CA HIS A 58 -5.03 -7.40 -15.08
C HIS A 58 -6.54 -7.66 -15.13
N ASN A 59 -7.22 -7.67 -13.98
CA ASN A 59 -8.66 -7.90 -13.89
C ASN A 59 -9.29 -7.05 -12.77
N PRO A 60 -9.66 -5.78 -13.06
CA PRO A 60 -10.23 -4.89 -12.06
C PRO A 60 -11.55 -5.41 -11.45
N GLN A 61 -12.30 -6.23 -12.19
CA GLN A 61 -13.54 -6.86 -11.72
C GLN A 61 -13.33 -7.70 -10.45
N LEU A 62 -12.11 -8.19 -10.22
CA LEU A 62 -11.74 -8.92 -8.99
C LEU A 62 -12.08 -8.12 -7.73
N LEU A 63 -11.83 -6.81 -7.72
CA LEU A 63 -12.09 -5.96 -6.55
C LEU A 63 -13.60 -5.88 -6.26
N THR A 64 -14.40 -5.72 -7.31
CA THR A 64 -15.86 -5.68 -7.23
C THR A 64 -16.45 -6.99 -6.76
N ASP A 65 -15.96 -8.10 -7.27
CA ASP A 65 -16.47 -9.42 -6.89
C ASP A 65 -16.00 -9.80 -5.48
N ALA A 66 -14.76 -9.47 -5.10
CA ALA A 66 -14.25 -9.72 -3.77
C ALA A 66 -14.97 -8.89 -2.71
N SER A 67 -15.14 -7.57 -2.93
CA SER A 67 -15.79 -6.68 -1.96
C SER A 67 -17.24 -7.06 -1.69
N LYS A 68 -17.97 -7.59 -2.69
CA LYS A 68 -19.32 -8.14 -2.50
C LYS A 68 -19.37 -9.37 -1.59
N VAL A 69 -18.29 -10.15 -1.54
CA VAL A 69 -18.22 -11.40 -0.76
C VAL A 69 -17.64 -11.17 0.63
N VAL A 70 -16.56 -10.39 0.74
CA VAL A 70 -15.80 -10.21 1.99
C VAL A 70 -15.96 -8.83 2.63
N GLY A 71 -16.63 -7.90 1.94
CA GLY A 71 -16.74 -6.49 2.34
C GLY A 71 -15.50 -5.69 1.95
N SER A 72 -15.69 -4.40 1.63
CA SER A 72 -14.60 -3.51 1.20
C SER A 72 -13.48 -3.40 2.23
N GLN A 73 -13.79 -3.43 3.52
CA GLN A 73 -12.81 -3.34 4.61
C GLN A 73 -11.77 -4.46 4.60
N ALA A 74 -12.07 -5.59 3.95
CA ALA A 74 -11.16 -6.73 3.80
C ALA A 74 -10.37 -6.71 2.48
N VAL A 75 -10.65 -5.77 1.57
CA VAL A 75 -10.02 -5.64 0.26
C VAL A 75 -9.08 -4.45 0.25
N VAL A 76 -7.78 -4.72 0.35
CA VAL A 76 -6.71 -3.72 0.23
C VAL A 76 -6.16 -3.75 -1.20
N ILE A 77 -6.09 -2.60 -1.87
CA ILE A 77 -5.38 -2.48 -3.15
C ILE A 77 -3.93 -2.08 -2.88
N GLY A 78 -2.98 -2.89 -3.34
CA GLY A 78 -1.58 -2.50 -3.43
C GLY A 78 -1.34 -1.72 -4.71
N ILE A 79 -0.77 -0.52 -4.61
CA ILE A 79 -0.37 0.30 -5.75
C ILE A 79 1.12 0.57 -5.64
N ASP A 80 1.88 -0.01 -6.55
CA ASP A 80 3.32 0.25 -6.68
C ASP A 80 3.50 1.31 -7.78
N ALA A 81 3.87 2.53 -7.42
CA ALA A 81 3.90 3.66 -8.35
C ALA A 81 5.30 4.25 -8.51
N LYS A 82 5.64 4.66 -9.73
CA LYS A 82 6.91 5.32 -10.07
C LYS A 82 6.67 6.67 -10.71
N ARG A 83 7.46 7.67 -10.32
CA ARG A 83 7.41 9.02 -10.89
C ARG A 83 7.89 9.03 -12.35
N ARG A 84 7.20 9.82 -13.17
CA ARG A 84 7.53 10.09 -14.58
C ARG A 84 7.45 11.59 -14.81
N TYR A 85 8.51 12.19 -15.34
CA TYR A 85 8.50 13.61 -15.68
C TYR A 85 7.81 13.83 -17.03
N VAL A 86 6.90 14.79 -17.09
CA VAL A 86 6.15 15.11 -18.31
C VAL A 86 7.08 15.58 -19.43
N GLU A 87 8.15 16.29 -19.09
CA GLU A 87 9.13 16.76 -20.07
C GLU A 87 9.90 15.64 -20.77
N GLU A 88 10.08 14.49 -20.11
CA GLU A 88 10.80 13.33 -20.66
C GLU A 88 9.98 12.61 -21.73
N ASP A 89 8.65 12.54 -21.56
CA ASP A 89 7.73 11.91 -22.51
C ASP A 89 6.32 12.52 -22.43
N LYS A 90 6.10 13.56 -23.24
CA LYS A 90 4.82 14.28 -23.32
C LYS A 90 3.68 13.43 -23.88
N GLU A 91 3.98 12.46 -24.73
CA GLU A 91 2.95 11.59 -25.31
C GLU A 91 2.49 10.56 -24.26
N ALA A 92 3.40 9.98 -23.48
CA ALA A 92 3.04 9.09 -22.37
C ALA A 92 2.25 9.82 -21.27
N ALA A 93 2.54 11.10 -21.03
CA ALA A 93 1.82 11.95 -20.08
C ALA A 93 0.39 12.33 -20.54
N LYS A 94 0.04 12.12 -21.81
CA LYS A 94 -1.25 12.54 -22.36
C LYS A 94 -2.41 11.81 -21.68
N GLY A 95 -3.33 12.58 -21.10
CA GLY A 95 -4.50 12.03 -20.40
C GLY A 95 -4.19 11.45 -19.03
N LYS A 96 -2.99 11.70 -18.49
CA LYS A 96 -2.61 11.38 -17.10
C LYS A 96 -2.96 12.53 -16.18
N THR A 97 -3.14 12.22 -14.91
CA THR A 97 -3.23 13.20 -13.83
C THR A 97 -1.84 13.77 -13.59
N ILE A 98 -1.67 15.04 -13.92
CA ILE A 98 -0.41 15.75 -13.75
C ILE A 98 -0.36 16.37 -12.36
N VAL A 99 0.78 16.23 -11.70
CA VAL A 99 1.09 16.82 -10.39
C VAL A 99 2.27 17.77 -10.57
N ASP A 100 2.06 19.03 -10.19
CA ASP A 100 3.11 20.03 -10.14
C ASP A 100 4.03 19.77 -8.94
N THR A 101 5.34 19.76 -9.19
CA THR A 101 6.36 19.64 -8.14
C THR A 101 7.43 20.71 -8.32
N ASP A 102 8.24 20.93 -7.29
CA ASP A 102 9.40 21.83 -7.38
C ASP A 102 10.43 21.39 -8.44
N GLN A 103 10.38 20.12 -8.88
CA GLN A 103 11.27 19.54 -9.87
C GLN A 103 10.66 19.48 -11.28
N GLY A 104 9.41 19.94 -11.44
CA GLY A 104 8.66 19.92 -12.70
C GLY A 104 7.34 19.16 -12.61
N GLU A 105 6.60 19.17 -13.72
CA GLU A 105 5.35 18.42 -13.88
C GLU A 105 5.63 16.92 -13.97
N VAL A 106 4.92 16.12 -13.16
CA VAL A 106 5.06 14.67 -13.14
C VAL A 106 3.72 13.96 -13.22
N TRP A 107 3.74 12.68 -13.59
CA TRP A 107 2.65 11.74 -13.36
C TRP A 107 3.21 10.45 -12.76
N PHE A 108 2.34 9.58 -12.25
CA PHE A 108 2.75 8.37 -11.54
C PHE A 108 2.29 7.12 -12.28
N ASP A 109 3.24 6.27 -12.64
CA ASP A 109 3.05 5.08 -13.45
C ASP A 109 2.94 3.83 -12.57
N CYS A 110 1.82 3.12 -12.67
CA CYS A 110 1.64 1.86 -11.94
C CYS A 110 2.61 0.79 -12.44
N SER A 111 3.08 -0.02 -11.50
CA SER A 111 3.95 -1.15 -11.77
C SER A 111 3.38 -2.45 -11.21
N ILE A 112 3.74 -3.54 -11.86
CA ILE A 112 3.36 -4.89 -11.50
C ILE A 112 4.59 -5.78 -11.33
N TYR A 113 4.36 -6.99 -10.80
CA TYR A 113 5.41 -7.97 -10.51
C TYR A 113 6.52 -7.42 -9.60
N GLY A 114 6.14 -6.55 -8.64
CA GLY A 114 7.07 -5.91 -7.71
C GLY A 114 8.02 -4.93 -8.41
N GLY A 115 7.46 -4.03 -9.22
CA GLY A 115 8.23 -2.98 -9.87
C GLY A 115 9.03 -3.37 -11.11
N ARG A 116 8.84 -4.60 -11.63
CA ARG A 116 9.63 -5.11 -12.78
C ARG A 116 9.06 -4.71 -14.14
N GLU A 117 7.78 -4.40 -14.16
CA GLU A 117 7.06 -4.01 -15.38
C GLU A 117 6.17 -2.82 -15.07
N PHE A 118 6.27 -1.79 -15.90
CA PHE A 118 5.45 -0.59 -15.82
C PHE A 118 4.30 -0.69 -16.81
N THR A 119 3.13 -0.24 -16.39
CA THR A 119 1.86 -0.49 -17.08
C THR A 119 1.47 0.65 -18.00
N GLY A 120 2.05 1.83 -17.82
CA GLY A 120 1.57 3.06 -18.43
C GLY A 120 0.22 3.50 -17.85
N MET A 121 -0.28 2.90 -16.76
CA MET A 121 -1.49 3.32 -16.07
C MET A 121 -1.18 4.43 -15.07
N ASP A 122 -2.07 5.41 -14.98
CA ASP A 122 -1.99 6.49 -14.01
C ASP A 122 -2.38 5.97 -12.62
N ALA A 123 -1.47 6.07 -11.65
CA ALA A 123 -1.69 5.61 -10.29
C ALA A 123 -2.82 6.35 -9.57
N ILE A 124 -3.04 7.63 -9.86
CA ILE A 124 -4.09 8.44 -9.22
C ILE A 124 -5.45 8.01 -9.75
N ALA A 125 -5.61 7.96 -11.07
CA ALA A 125 -6.84 7.47 -11.70
C ALA A 125 -7.11 6.01 -11.33
N TRP A 126 -6.08 5.18 -11.21
CA TRP A 126 -6.22 3.78 -10.80
C TRP A 126 -6.67 3.65 -9.34
N ALA A 127 -6.18 4.47 -8.42
CA ALA A 127 -6.64 4.48 -7.04
C ALA A 127 -8.14 4.82 -6.94
N GLN A 128 -8.59 5.82 -7.70
CA GLN A 128 -10.00 6.19 -7.82
C GLN A 128 -10.85 5.03 -8.34
N GLU A 129 -10.41 4.40 -9.44
CA GLU A 129 -11.13 3.24 -9.99
C GLU A 129 -11.17 2.07 -8.99
N CYS A 130 -10.10 1.84 -8.23
CA CYS A 130 -10.06 0.79 -7.21
C CYS A 130 -11.06 1.05 -6.08
N GLN A 131 -11.17 2.31 -5.61
CA GLN A 131 -12.20 2.73 -4.66
C GLN A 131 -13.60 2.46 -5.23
N ASP A 132 -13.89 2.91 -6.45
CA ASP A 132 -15.20 2.74 -7.09
C ASP A 132 -15.57 1.26 -7.26
N ARG A 133 -14.56 0.40 -7.40
CA ARG A 133 -14.71 -1.05 -7.49
C ARG A 133 -14.80 -1.74 -6.13
N GLY A 134 -14.73 -1.01 -5.02
CA GLY A 134 -14.98 -1.52 -3.69
C GLY A 134 -13.73 -1.91 -2.90
N ALA A 135 -12.53 -1.48 -3.29
CA ALA A 135 -11.38 -1.49 -2.38
C ALA A 135 -11.67 -0.61 -1.17
N GLY A 136 -11.30 -1.05 0.04
CA GLY A 136 -11.54 -0.30 1.27
C GLY A 136 -10.32 0.40 1.84
N GLU A 137 -9.14 0.18 1.26
CA GLU A 137 -7.88 0.79 1.69
C GLU A 137 -6.84 0.70 0.56
N VAL A 138 -6.01 1.74 0.41
CA VAL A 138 -4.88 1.77 -0.53
C VAL A 138 -3.59 1.54 0.25
N LEU A 139 -2.85 0.50 -0.10
CA LEU A 139 -1.45 0.33 0.28
C LEU A 139 -0.57 0.88 -0.85
N LEU A 140 -0.04 2.08 -0.65
CA LEU A 140 0.71 2.81 -1.67
C LEU A 140 2.22 2.67 -1.45
N THR A 141 2.92 2.08 -2.40
CA THR A 141 4.38 1.93 -2.37
C THR A 141 5.02 2.84 -3.41
N SER A 142 5.87 3.78 -2.98
CA SER A 142 6.72 4.53 -3.91
C SER A 142 7.90 3.66 -4.35
N MET A 143 7.99 3.40 -5.66
CA MET A 143 9.10 2.64 -6.25
C MET A 143 10.40 3.44 -6.32
N ASP A 144 10.34 4.77 -6.27
CA ASP A 144 11.53 5.62 -6.23
C ASP A 144 12.11 5.71 -4.81
N GLY A 145 11.23 5.64 -3.78
CA GLY A 145 11.63 5.65 -2.38
C GLY A 145 12.00 4.29 -1.82
N ASP A 146 11.48 3.17 -2.37
CA ASP A 146 11.66 1.87 -1.75
C ASP A 146 13.13 1.46 -1.55
N GLY A 147 13.46 1.01 -0.34
CA GLY A 147 14.82 0.66 0.06
C GLY A 147 15.80 1.82 0.32
N THR A 148 15.47 3.07 -0.01
CA THR A 148 16.40 4.23 0.11
C THR A 148 16.62 4.69 1.56
N LYS A 149 15.60 4.57 2.41
CA LYS A 149 15.51 5.19 3.75
C LYS A 149 15.48 6.72 3.75
N ASP A 150 15.19 7.37 2.62
CA ASP A 150 15.18 8.84 2.47
C ASP A 150 13.82 9.51 2.79
N GLY A 151 12.80 8.73 3.16
CA GLY A 151 11.44 9.21 3.42
C GLY A 151 10.42 8.58 2.50
N TYR A 152 9.14 8.73 2.85
CA TYR A 152 8.06 8.41 1.93
C TYR A 152 8.00 9.43 0.80
N ASP A 153 7.45 9.05 -0.35
CA ASP A 153 7.11 10.02 -1.38
C ASP A 153 5.85 10.79 -0.97
N LEU A 154 6.05 11.94 -0.32
CA LEU A 154 4.96 12.76 0.21
C LEU A 154 4.09 13.36 -0.90
N VAL A 155 4.68 13.68 -2.06
CA VAL A 155 3.94 14.22 -3.22
C VAL A 155 3.00 13.17 -3.76
N LEU A 156 3.51 11.96 -4.02
CA LEU A 156 2.70 10.83 -4.47
C LEU A 156 1.61 10.48 -3.45
N THR A 157 1.99 10.37 -2.17
CA THR A 157 1.06 9.99 -1.10
C THR A 157 -0.06 11.01 -0.97
N LYS A 158 0.27 12.30 -0.96
CA LYS A 158 -0.70 13.38 -0.91
C LYS A 158 -1.62 13.38 -2.13
N ALA A 159 -1.05 13.22 -3.33
CA ALA A 159 -1.83 13.23 -4.56
C ALA A 159 -2.86 12.08 -4.61
N ILE A 160 -2.51 10.90 -4.10
CA ILE A 160 -3.46 9.79 -3.97
C ILE A 160 -4.51 10.10 -2.90
N ASN A 161 -4.09 10.53 -1.70
CA ASN A 161 -4.98 10.81 -0.57
C ASN A 161 -6.00 11.93 -0.88
N ASP A 162 -5.60 12.96 -1.61
CA ASP A 162 -6.48 14.05 -2.03
C ASP A 162 -7.53 13.62 -3.09
N ASN A 163 -7.38 12.43 -3.68
CA ASN A 163 -8.22 11.94 -4.77
C ASN A 163 -9.08 10.71 -4.41
N VAL A 164 -8.96 10.16 -3.20
CA VAL A 164 -9.77 9.04 -2.72
C VAL A 164 -10.34 9.32 -1.32
N ASP A 165 -11.47 8.71 -0.99
CA ASP A 165 -12.15 8.80 0.31
C ASP A 165 -11.81 7.62 1.23
N ILE A 166 -11.16 6.57 0.71
CA ILE A 166 -10.70 5.41 1.47
C ILE A 166 -9.31 5.65 2.09
N PRO A 167 -9.00 5.04 3.24
CA PRO A 167 -7.69 5.19 3.88
C PRO A 167 -6.50 4.88 2.97
N VAL A 168 -5.48 5.74 3.01
CA VAL A 168 -4.21 5.55 2.30
C VAL A 168 -3.09 5.23 3.30
N ILE A 169 -2.40 4.11 3.07
CA ILE A 169 -1.21 3.70 3.80
C ILE A 169 0.03 4.11 2.99
N ALA A 170 0.84 5.02 3.53
CA ALA A 170 2.13 5.38 2.95
C ALA A 170 3.15 4.23 3.11
N SER A 171 3.84 3.86 2.03
CA SER A 171 4.88 2.83 2.02
C SER A 171 6.02 3.13 1.04
N GLY A 172 7.18 2.52 1.29
CA GLY A 172 8.42 2.74 0.53
C GLY A 172 9.24 3.93 1.06
N GLY A 173 10.49 3.68 1.46
CA GLY A 173 11.49 4.73 1.74
C GLY A 173 11.60 5.24 3.17
N VAL A 174 10.76 4.80 4.11
CA VAL A 174 10.93 5.17 5.54
C VAL A 174 12.29 4.73 6.12
N GLY A 175 12.94 5.66 6.82
CA GLY A 175 14.25 5.47 7.45
C GLY A 175 14.31 5.82 8.93
N ASN A 176 13.37 6.62 9.43
CA ASN A 176 13.34 7.07 10.83
C ASN A 176 11.91 7.51 11.22
N PRO A 177 11.64 7.79 12.51
CA PRO A 177 10.32 8.21 12.99
C PRO A 177 9.82 9.56 12.43
N GLN A 178 10.72 10.47 12.05
CA GLN A 178 10.37 11.77 11.49
C GLN A 178 9.70 11.61 10.12
N HIS A 179 10.14 10.65 9.29
CA HIS A 179 9.49 10.34 8.01
C HIS A 179 8.04 9.88 8.20
N ILE A 180 7.72 9.18 9.31
CA ILE A 180 6.35 8.76 9.63
C ILE A 180 5.50 9.97 10.04
N LEU A 181 6.06 10.90 10.81
CA LEU A 181 5.37 12.14 11.16
C LEU A 181 5.03 12.94 9.90
N GLU A 182 5.97 13.06 8.97
CA GLU A 182 5.79 13.77 7.70
C GLU A 182 4.69 13.15 6.82
N ALA A 183 4.60 11.82 6.78
CA ALA A 183 3.50 11.15 6.08
C ALA A 183 2.13 11.54 6.64
N PHE A 184 2.02 11.76 7.95
CA PHE A 184 0.76 12.19 8.59
C PHE A 184 0.52 13.69 8.45
N GLU A 185 1.52 14.54 8.70
CA GLU A 185 1.32 16.00 8.75
C GLU A 185 1.31 16.66 7.37
N ILE A 186 2.08 16.12 6.42
CA ILE A 186 2.26 16.74 5.09
C ILE A 186 1.39 16.05 4.06
N ALA A 187 1.40 14.72 4.03
CA ALA A 187 0.67 13.94 3.04
C ALA A 187 -0.74 13.53 3.48
N ASP A 188 -1.10 13.80 4.74
CA ASP A 188 -2.39 13.44 5.35
C ASP A 188 -2.72 11.94 5.23
N ALA A 189 -1.68 11.09 5.25
CA ALA A 189 -1.84 9.66 5.15
C ALA A 189 -2.60 9.10 6.36
N SER A 190 -3.51 8.16 6.14
CA SER A 190 -4.25 7.50 7.22
C SER A 190 -3.38 6.54 8.04
N ALA A 191 -2.34 5.99 7.43
CA ALA A 191 -1.40 5.07 8.07
C ALA A 191 -0.03 5.13 7.39
N ALA A 192 0.99 4.61 8.07
CA ALA A 192 2.36 4.52 7.57
C ALA A 192 2.90 3.11 7.81
N LEU A 193 3.34 2.46 6.73
CA LEU A 193 3.93 1.12 6.77
C LEU A 193 5.45 1.22 6.73
N ALA A 194 6.10 0.59 7.70
CA ALA A 194 7.55 0.46 7.73
C ALA A 194 7.97 -1.00 7.87
N ALA A 195 9.09 -1.36 7.23
CA ALA A 195 9.63 -2.72 7.25
C ALA A 195 11.06 -2.74 7.79
N SER A 196 12.02 -2.16 7.06
CA SER A 196 13.46 -2.23 7.36
C SER A 196 13.81 -1.70 8.76
N ILE A 197 13.26 -0.55 9.16
CA ILE A 197 13.52 0.05 10.48
C ILE A 197 13.05 -0.82 11.65
N PHE A 198 12.09 -1.73 11.42
CA PHE A 198 11.59 -2.68 12.42
C PHE A 198 12.30 -4.03 12.32
N HIS A 199 12.54 -4.55 11.12
CA HIS A 199 13.24 -5.82 10.92
C HIS A 199 14.68 -5.80 11.45
N PHE A 200 15.35 -4.64 11.39
CA PHE A 200 16.70 -4.45 11.88
C PHE A 200 16.76 -3.82 13.28
N ASP A 201 15.62 -3.67 13.95
CA ASP A 201 15.49 -3.10 15.30
C ASP A 201 16.12 -1.71 15.47
N GLU A 202 16.22 -0.94 14.39
CA GLU A 202 16.77 0.42 14.38
C GLU A 202 15.84 1.38 15.14
N TYR A 203 14.53 1.23 14.95
CA TYR A 203 13.50 1.99 15.63
C TYR A 203 12.34 1.08 16.03
N PRO A 204 12.37 0.45 17.22
CA PRO A 204 11.28 -0.41 17.69
C PRO A 204 9.92 0.31 17.68
N VAL A 205 8.82 -0.41 17.45
CA VAL A 205 7.45 0.17 17.43
C VAL A 205 7.15 1.05 18.65
N PRO A 206 7.49 0.69 19.90
CA PRO A 206 7.28 1.57 21.06
C PRO A 206 8.03 2.91 20.97
N VAL A 207 9.23 2.92 20.38
CA VAL A 207 10.05 4.12 20.20
C VAL A 207 9.40 5.06 19.19
N VAL A 208 8.97 4.53 18.05
CA VAL A 208 8.23 5.30 17.03
C VAL A 208 6.94 5.87 17.61
N LYS A 209 6.16 5.05 18.31
CA LYS A 209 4.90 5.49 18.94
C LYS A 209 5.10 6.60 19.96
N LYS A 210 6.12 6.48 20.81
CA LYS A 210 6.47 7.50 21.80
C LYS A 210 6.83 8.82 21.12
N PHE A 211 7.68 8.77 20.09
CA PHE A 211 8.06 9.95 19.31
C PHE A 211 6.83 10.64 18.70
N LEU A 212 5.96 9.90 18.02
CA LEU A 212 4.76 10.45 17.38
C LEU A 212 3.79 11.06 18.40
N LYS A 213 3.63 10.41 19.56
CA LYS A 213 2.81 10.94 20.65
C LYS A 213 3.36 12.26 21.20
N GLU A 214 4.68 12.36 21.39
CA GLU A 214 5.35 13.60 21.83
C GLU A 214 5.17 14.74 20.81
N LYS A 215 4.93 14.40 19.54
CA LYS A 215 4.61 15.34 18.45
C LYS A 215 3.13 15.66 18.30
N GLY A 216 2.27 15.06 19.13
CA GLY A 216 0.84 15.34 19.15
C GLY A 216 -0.02 14.45 18.24
N VAL A 217 0.58 13.43 17.62
CA VAL A 217 -0.19 12.43 16.83
C VAL A 217 -0.98 11.54 17.80
N PRO A 218 -2.30 11.33 17.58
CA PRO A 218 -3.08 10.38 18.37
C PRO A 218 -2.61 8.94 18.11
N ILE A 219 -1.97 8.33 19.11
CA ILE A 219 -1.40 6.98 19.00
C ILE A 219 -2.05 6.03 20.00
N ARG A 220 -2.37 4.82 19.55
CA ARG A 220 -2.79 3.73 20.43
C ARG A 220 -1.66 3.34 21.39
N GLU A 221 -1.90 3.57 22.68
CA GLU A 221 -1.02 3.09 23.75
C GLU A 221 -1.02 1.56 23.78
N THR A 222 0.17 0.99 23.92
CA THR A 222 0.36 -0.43 24.23
C THR A 222 0.66 -0.51 25.71
N PHE A 223 -0.26 -1.13 26.47
CA PHE A 223 -0.01 -1.61 27.83
C PHE A 223 0.77 -2.92 27.78
#